data_AF-A0A934HJC8-F1
#
_entry.id   AF-A0A934HJC8-F1
#
_cell.length_a   1.000
_cell.length_b   1.000
_cell.length_c   1.000
_cell.angle_alpha   90.00
_cell.angle_beta   90.00
_cell.angle_gamma   90.00
#
_symmetry.space_group_name_H-M   'P 1'
#
loop_
_entity.id
_entity.type
_entity.pdbx_description
1 polymer ?
#
loop_
_entity_poly.entity_id
_entity_poly.type
_entity_poly.pdbx_seq_one_letter_code
_entity_poly.pdbx_strand_id
1 'polypeptide(L)'
;MKTDPISPLPDSILPCWVWRLTLLGIALVIGITASGAILLARGAANPPVAGPEIWEDPNGTWTITLAAGQGRWWLFLEPESRLPGGDFTAEVRARLSVESDPSAAWGVWILSPDDSTVIYAISGEGYVTTRRCPPNEKPESDIEACPALRPEWRWMPYPRVLLPGDSNTITLHREPSGDIRFRLNGEILGAAPVDRDGAWGVWARGGRDHAAVITFERATLRVK
;
A
#
# COMPACT_ATOMS: atom_id res chain seq x y z
N MET A 1 -19.47 77.07 23.11
CA MET A 1 -19.31 75.63 22.83
C MET A 1 -17.89 75.27 23.21
N LYS A 2 -17.69 74.61 24.35
CA LYS A 2 -16.37 74.32 24.93
C LYS A 2 -15.93 72.97 24.36
N THR A 3 -14.92 72.97 23.51
CA THR A 3 -14.29 71.75 22.99
C THR A 3 -13.51 71.12 24.13
N ASP A 4 -13.97 69.96 24.62
CA ASP A 4 -13.22 69.18 25.58
C ASP A 4 -11.93 68.65 24.93
N PRO A 5 -10.78 68.75 25.61
CA PRO A 5 -9.52 68.26 25.07
C PRO A 5 -9.58 66.74 24.92
N ILE A 6 -9.19 66.26 23.74
CA ILE A 6 -9.03 64.84 23.44
C ILE A 6 -8.00 64.29 24.44
N SER A 7 -8.44 63.46 25.38
CA SER A 7 -7.56 62.73 26.28
C SER A 7 -6.54 61.97 25.43
N PRO A 8 -5.22 62.08 25.71
CA PRO A 8 -4.24 61.28 25.00
C PRO A 8 -4.60 59.80 25.19
N LEU A 9 -4.74 59.09 24.07
CA LEU A 9 -4.89 57.64 24.07
C LEU A 9 -3.79 57.07 24.96
N PRO A 10 -4.10 56.19 25.93
CA PRO A 10 -3.08 55.58 26.75
C PRO A 10 -2.08 54.91 25.82
N ASP A 11 -0.83 55.36 25.92
CA ASP A 11 0.33 54.73 25.28
C ASP A 11 0.43 53.30 25.80
N SER A 12 -0.38 52.42 25.21
CA SER A 12 -0.33 50.97 25.39
C SER A 12 0.87 50.44 24.61
N ILE A 13 2.04 50.98 24.95
CA ILE A 13 3.33 50.52 24.47
C ILE A 13 3.57 49.21 25.21
N LEU A 14 3.16 48.11 24.58
CA LEU A 14 3.54 46.78 25.01
C LEU A 14 5.06 46.79 25.28
N PRO A 15 5.50 46.38 26.48
CA PRO A 15 6.91 46.41 26.82
C PRO A 15 7.76 45.68 25.76
N CYS A 16 8.95 46.19 25.44
CA CYS A 16 9.84 45.58 24.44
C CYS A 16 10.13 44.09 24.70
N TRP A 17 10.07 43.62 25.94
CA TRP A 17 10.23 42.20 26.28
C TRP A 17 9.08 41.33 25.74
N VAL A 18 7.85 41.85 25.69
CA VAL A 18 6.69 41.15 25.11
C VAL A 18 6.94 40.93 23.62
N TRP A 19 7.39 41.96 22.90
CA TRP A 19 7.74 41.84 21.49
C TRP A 19 8.87 40.83 21.23
N ARG A 20 9.89 40.80 22.08
CA ARG A 20 10.98 39.81 21.96
C ARG A 20 10.48 38.39 22.17
N LEU A 21 9.61 38.15 23.15
CA LEU A 21 9.00 36.84 23.37
C LEU A 21 8.10 36.43 22.20
N THR A 22 7.30 37.36 21.67
CA THR A 22 6.47 37.12 20.48
C THR A 22 7.32 36.72 19.28
N LEU A 23 8.41 37.45 19.00
CA LEU A 23 9.32 37.12 17.90
C LEU A 23 10.01 35.77 18.11
N LEU A 24 10.41 35.44 19.34
CA LEU A 24 11.00 34.15 19.67
C LEU A 24 10.00 33.00 19.48
N GLY A 25 8.74 33.20 19.86
CA GLY A 25 7.66 32.24 19.61
C GLY A 25 7.41 32.03 18.12
N ILE A 26 7.36 33.10 17.33
CA ILE A 26 7.22 33.01 15.86
C ILE A 26 8.40 32.26 15.25
N ALA A 27 9.64 32.60 15.64
CA ALA A 27 10.83 31.92 15.16
C ALA A 27 10.84 30.42 15.49
N LEU A 28 10.38 30.03 16.69
CA LEU A 28 10.24 28.64 17.09
C LEU A 28 9.22 27.88 16.23
N VAL A 29 8.03 28.46 16.00
CA VAL A 29 6.99 27.84 15.15
C VAL A 29 7.49 27.66 13.72
N ILE A 30 8.16 28.68 13.15
CA ILE A 30 8.78 28.59 11.83
C ILE A 30 9.83 27.48 11.82
N GLY A 31 10.70 27.42 12.82
CA GLY A 31 11.74 26.40 12.95
C GLY A 31 11.19 24.97 12.99
N ILE A 32 10.14 24.73 13.79
CA ILE A 32 9.46 23.42 13.87
C ILE A 32 8.82 23.06 12.53
N THR A 33 8.13 24.02 11.89
CA THR A 33 7.43 23.79 10.62
C THR A 33 8.41 23.49 9.49
N ALA A 34 9.48 24.27 9.37
CA ALA A 34 10.54 24.05 8.38
C ALA A 34 11.27 22.72 8.60
N SER A 35 11.57 22.37 9.85
CA SER A 35 12.20 21.08 10.18
C SER A 35 11.28 19.91 9.83
N GLY A 36 9.99 20.00 10.16
CA GLY A 36 8.99 19.00 9.77
C GLY A 36 8.89 18.84 8.26
N ALA A 37 8.84 19.95 7.51
CA ALA A 37 8.82 19.92 6.05
C ALA A 37 10.09 19.29 5.45
N ILE A 38 11.27 19.60 5.99
CA ILE A 38 12.54 18.99 5.56
C ILE A 38 12.56 17.49 5.84
N LEU A 39 12.08 17.05 7.00
CA LEU A 39 12.00 15.64 7.34
C LEU A 39 11.05 14.90 6.39
N LEU A 40 9.87 15.45 6.13
CA LEU A 40 8.92 14.87 5.19
C LEU A 40 9.47 14.84 3.76
N ALA A 41 10.12 15.92 3.30
CA ALA A 41 10.78 15.98 1.99
C ALA A 41 11.93 14.98 1.86
N ARG A 42 12.61 14.65 2.97
CA ARG A 42 13.63 13.59 3.05
C ARG A 42 13.04 12.20 3.21
N GLY A 43 11.72 12.05 3.15
CA GLY A 43 11.07 10.76 3.23
C GLY A 43 10.91 10.22 4.65
N ALA A 44 10.87 11.06 5.68
CA ALA A 44 10.48 10.61 7.02
C ALA A 44 9.07 10.01 7.05
N ALA A 45 8.22 10.37 6.08
CA ALA A 45 6.93 9.73 5.83
C ALA A 45 6.97 8.70 4.70
N ASN A 46 8.13 8.48 4.07
CA ASN A 46 8.24 7.40 3.09
C ASN A 46 8.03 6.08 3.82
N PRO A 47 7.26 5.18 3.23
CA PRO A 47 7.11 3.84 3.77
C PRO A 47 8.48 3.20 3.98
N PRO A 48 8.76 2.54 5.13
CA PRO A 48 9.93 1.67 5.22
C PRO A 48 9.91 0.69 4.05
N VAL A 49 11.00 0.70 3.29
CA VAL A 49 11.35 -0.26 2.24
C VAL A 49 12.57 -0.99 2.76
N ALA A 50 12.54 -2.32 2.75
CA ALA A 50 13.68 -3.13 3.16
C ALA A 50 14.80 -2.95 2.13
N GLY A 51 16.00 -2.59 2.60
CA GLY A 51 17.31 -2.50 1.93
C GLY A 51 17.39 -2.53 0.38
N PRO A 52 18.46 -3.12 -0.19
CA PRO A 52 18.62 -3.23 -1.64
C PRO A 52 17.68 -4.28 -2.23
N GLU A 53 17.39 -4.10 -3.52
CA GLU A 53 16.70 -5.11 -4.32
C GLU A 53 17.60 -6.32 -4.55
N ILE A 54 17.06 -7.50 -4.26
CA ILE A 54 17.76 -8.77 -4.43
C ILE A 54 17.19 -9.61 -5.56
N TRP A 55 15.97 -9.33 -5.98
CA TRP A 55 15.29 -10.04 -7.06
C TRP A 55 14.28 -9.12 -7.75
N GLU A 56 14.23 -9.24 -9.07
CA GLU A 56 13.22 -8.66 -9.97
C GLU A 56 12.76 -9.79 -10.90
N ASP A 57 11.46 -9.84 -11.24
CA ASP A 57 10.92 -10.85 -12.15
C ASP A 57 11.69 -10.81 -13.49
N PRO A 58 12.37 -11.91 -13.87
CA PRO A 58 13.18 -11.94 -15.08
C PRO A 58 12.36 -11.81 -16.36
N ASN A 59 11.04 -12.04 -16.30
CA ASN A 59 10.15 -11.86 -17.43
C ASN A 59 9.84 -10.38 -17.71
N GLY A 60 10.15 -9.49 -16.76
CA GLY A 60 9.82 -8.07 -16.84
C GLY A 60 8.31 -7.86 -16.99
N THR A 61 7.91 -7.11 -18.02
CA THR A 61 6.50 -6.86 -18.30
C THR A 61 5.87 -8.03 -19.05
N TRP A 62 4.80 -8.60 -18.50
CA TRP A 62 4.03 -9.66 -19.16
C TRP A 62 2.53 -9.42 -19.03
N THR A 63 1.79 -9.88 -20.05
CA THR A 63 0.34 -9.69 -20.15
C THR A 63 -0.36 -11.03 -20.22
N ILE A 64 -1.47 -11.14 -19.51
CA ILE A 64 -2.37 -12.30 -19.54
C ILE A 64 -3.76 -11.88 -19.97
N THR A 65 -4.45 -12.80 -20.63
CA THR A 65 -5.88 -12.72 -20.90
C THR A 65 -6.57 -13.86 -20.18
N LEU A 66 -7.59 -13.54 -19.39
CA LEU A 66 -8.40 -14.50 -18.65
C LEU A 66 -9.85 -14.39 -19.11
N ALA A 67 -10.49 -15.51 -19.42
CA ALA A 67 -11.92 -15.54 -19.72
C ALA A 67 -12.75 -15.16 -18.48
N ALA A 68 -14.02 -14.83 -18.69
CA ALA A 68 -14.94 -14.57 -17.59
C ALA A 68 -14.98 -15.76 -16.61
N GLY A 69 -14.87 -15.49 -15.32
CA GLY A 69 -14.84 -16.50 -14.25
C GLY A 69 -13.56 -17.36 -14.19
N GLN A 70 -12.62 -17.22 -15.12
CA GLN A 70 -11.35 -17.93 -15.08
C GLN A 70 -10.41 -17.27 -14.06
N GLY A 71 -9.67 -18.06 -13.29
CA GLY A 71 -8.60 -17.54 -12.46
C GLY A 71 -7.38 -18.44 -12.51
N ARG A 72 -6.25 -17.89 -12.09
CA ARG A 72 -4.96 -18.57 -12.17
C ARG A 72 -4.01 -18.03 -11.12
N TRP A 73 -3.13 -18.92 -10.68
CA TRP A 73 -2.06 -18.66 -9.71
C TRP A 73 -0.72 -18.83 -10.40
N TRP A 74 0.20 -17.91 -10.13
CA TRP A 74 1.59 -17.98 -10.57
C TRP A 74 2.49 -17.93 -9.34
N LEU A 75 3.50 -18.79 -9.35
CA LEU A 75 4.53 -18.90 -8.33
C LEU A 75 5.84 -18.38 -8.91
N PHE A 76 6.54 -17.53 -8.16
CA PHE A 76 7.94 -17.20 -8.46
C PHE A 76 8.82 -18.33 -7.92
N LEU A 77 9.56 -18.99 -8.81
CA LEU A 77 10.24 -20.26 -8.54
C LEU A 77 11.73 -20.07 -8.25
N GLU A 78 12.28 -18.91 -8.60
CA GLU A 78 13.69 -18.59 -8.47
C GLU A 78 14.09 -18.60 -6.98
N PRO A 79 15.24 -19.20 -6.61
CA PRO A 79 15.67 -19.25 -5.20
C PRO A 79 15.76 -17.86 -4.55
N GLU A 80 16.20 -16.86 -5.30
CA GLU A 80 16.33 -15.45 -4.90
C GLU A 80 14.98 -14.76 -4.68
N SER A 81 13.90 -15.31 -5.27
CA SER A 81 12.55 -14.82 -5.03
C SER A 81 11.98 -15.31 -3.70
N ARG A 82 12.62 -16.23 -2.97
CA ARG A 82 12.06 -16.70 -1.68
C ARG A 82 12.02 -15.56 -0.66
N LEU A 83 10.87 -15.39 -0.01
CA LEU A 83 10.73 -14.40 1.05
C LEU A 83 11.63 -14.81 2.22
N PRO A 84 12.52 -13.92 2.72
CA PRO A 84 13.38 -14.26 3.85
C PRO A 84 12.58 -14.29 5.15
N GLY A 85 13.18 -14.91 6.18
CA GLY A 85 12.61 -14.92 7.53
C GLY A 85 12.67 -13.56 8.24
N GLY A 86 13.54 -12.63 7.78
CA GLY A 86 13.70 -11.28 8.31
C GLY A 86 12.91 -10.20 7.57
N ASP A 87 13.25 -8.94 7.78
CA ASP A 87 12.61 -7.78 7.14
C ASP A 87 12.73 -7.87 5.60
N PHE A 88 11.60 -7.74 4.92
CA PHE A 88 11.56 -7.69 3.45
C PHE A 88 10.51 -6.69 2.95
N THR A 89 10.64 -6.35 1.67
CA THR A 89 9.61 -5.65 0.90
C THR A 89 9.42 -6.37 -0.42
N ALA A 90 8.23 -6.93 -0.62
CA ALA A 90 7.78 -7.44 -1.91
C ALA A 90 6.86 -6.39 -2.55
N GLU A 91 7.08 -6.09 -3.82
CA GLU A 91 6.28 -5.12 -4.58
C GLU A 91 5.83 -5.75 -5.89
N VAL A 92 4.54 -5.62 -6.21
CA VAL A 92 3.98 -6.00 -7.51
C VAL A 92 3.19 -4.84 -8.07
N ARG A 93 3.52 -4.46 -9.29
CA ARG A 93 2.83 -3.45 -10.07
C ARG A 93 2.13 -4.11 -11.25
N ALA A 94 0.83 -3.88 -11.37
CA ALA A 94 0.05 -4.38 -12.49
C ALA A 94 -1.04 -3.39 -12.91
N ARG A 95 -1.49 -3.54 -14.14
CA ARG A 95 -2.49 -2.69 -14.79
C ARG A 95 -3.55 -3.56 -15.45
N LEU A 96 -4.82 -3.25 -15.15
CA LEU A 96 -5.98 -3.82 -15.84
C LEU A 96 -6.25 -2.97 -17.09
N SER A 97 -6.47 -3.60 -18.25
CA SER A 97 -6.78 -2.87 -19.50
C SER A 97 -8.14 -2.16 -19.41
N VAL A 98 -8.29 -1.00 -20.06
CA VAL A 98 -9.53 -0.20 -20.10
C VAL A 98 -10.72 -1.00 -20.67
N GLU A 99 -10.45 -1.93 -21.58
CA GLU A 99 -11.47 -2.77 -22.22
C GLU A 99 -11.86 -4.00 -21.39
N SER A 100 -11.17 -4.24 -20.27
CA SER A 100 -11.46 -5.38 -19.41
C SER A 100 -12.70 -5.14 -18.57
N ASP A 101 -13.38 -6.23 -18.21
CA ASP A 101 -14.40 -6.19 -17.18
C ASP A 101 -13.81 -5.65 -15.85
N PRO A 102 -14.39 -4.60 -15.25
CA PRO A 102 -13.87 -4.03 -14.01
C PRO A 102 -13.96 -5.00 -12.83
N SER A 103 -14.85 -6.00 -12.85
CA SER A 103 -14.95 -7.01 -11.79
C SER A 103 -13.79 -8.02 -11.78
N ALA A 104 -12.89 -7.94 -12.76
CA ALA A 104 -11.61 -8.63 -12.77
C ALA A 104 -10.77 -8.21 -11.57
N ALA A 105 -9.93 -9.14 -11.11
CA ALA A 105 -9.15 -8.96 -9.89
C ALA A 105 -7.76 -9.56 -10.03
N TRP A 106 -6.82 -9.03 -9.25
CA TRP A 106 -5.49 -9.60 -9.11
C TRP A 106 -4.94 -9.33 -7.72
N GLY A 107 -3.92 -10.07 -7.32
CA GLY A 107 -3.34 -9.94 -5.99
C GLY A 107 -1.98 -10.59 -5.86
N VAL A 108 -1.36 -10.33 -4.71
CA VAL A 108 -0.12 -10.96 -4.27
C VAL A 108 -0.45 -11.97 -3.20
N TRP A 109 0.11 -13.17 -3.30
CA TRP A 109 -0.11 -14.22 -2.31
C TRP A 109 1.21 -14.70 -1.71
N ILE A 110 1.14 -15.15 -0.46
CA ILE A 110 2.25 -15.71 0.31
C ILE A 110 1.82 -17.06 0.87
N LEU A 111 2.66 -18.08 0.67
CA LEU A 111 2.51 -19.39 1.30
C LEU A 111 3.04 -19.31 2.73
N SER A 112 2.19 -19.64 3.68
CA SER A 112 2.53 -19.75 5.10
C SER A 112 3.11 -21.14 5.42
N PRO A 113 3.85 -21.31 6.53
CA PRO A 113 4.46 -22.59 6.92
C PRO A 113 3.47 -23.72 7.23
N ASP A 114 2.22 -23.37 7.53
CA ASP A 114 1.12 -24.33 7.70
C ASP A 114 0.49 -24.74 6.37
N ASP A 115 1.13 -24.42 5.24
CA ASP A 115 0.65 -24.55 3.86
C ASP A 115 -0.60 -23.72 3.51
N SER A 116 -1.07 -22.88 4.42
CA SER A 116 -2.13 -21.92 4.11
C SER A 116 -1.60 -20.79 3.23
N THR A 117 -2.48 -20.15 2.46
CA THR A 117 -2.08 -19.07 1.55
C THR A 117 -2.79 -17.78 1.91
N VAL A 118 -2.02 -16.75 2.23
CA VAL A 118 -2.53 -15.41 2.47
C VAL A 118 -2.48 -14.65 1.16
N ILE A 119 -3.61 -14.06 0.74
CA ILE A 119 -3.71 -13.29 -0.49
C ILE A 119 -4.20 -11.87 -0.19
N TYR A 120 -3.53 -10.89 -0.79
CA TYR A 120 -3.85 -9.47 -0.80
C TYR A 120 -4.27 -9.11 -2.22
N ALA A 121 -5.54 -8.83 -2.44
CA ALA A 121 -6.09 -8.67 -3.78
C ALA A 121 -6.88 -7.37 -3.93
N ILE A 122 -6.95 -6.89 -5.17
CA ILE A 122 -7.71 -5.73 -5.60
C ILE A 122 -8.57 -6.09 -6.81
N SER A 123 -9.69 -5.37 -7.01
CA SER A 123 -10.52 -5.46 -8.22
C SER A 123 -10.56 -4.13 -8.98
N GLY A 124 -10.81 -4.17 -10.28
CA GLY A 124 -10.99 -2.97 -11.12
C GLY A 124 -12.22 -2.14 -10.76
N GLU A 125 -13.17 -2.70 -10.00
CA GLU A 125 -14.33 -2.00 -9.44
C GLU A 125 -13.98 -1.12 -8.23
N GLY A 126 -12.71 -1.12 -7.81
CA GLY A 126 -12.25 -0.29 -6.71
C GLY A 126 -12.35 -0.96 -5.34
N TYR A 127 -12.26 -2.28 -5.28
CA TYR A 127 -12.31 -3.03 -4.03
C TYR A 127 -10.96 -3.63 -3.65
N VAL A 128 -10.75 -3.83 -2.35
CA VAL A 128 -9.60 -4.53 -1.78
C VAL A 128 -10.09 -5.68 -0.90
N THR A 129 -9.32 -6.76 -0.81
CA THR A 129 -9.59 -7.85 0.15
C THR A 129 -8.28 -8.47 0.63
N THR A 130 -8.34 -9.09 1.81
CA THR A 130 -7.25 -9.90 2.32
C THR A 130 -7.82 -11.19 2.90
N ARG A 131 -7.37 -12.32 2.36
CA ARG A 131 -7.95 -13.64 2.65
C ARG A 131 -6.88 -14.66 3.00
N ARG A 132 -7.27 -15.69 3.76
CA ARG A 132 -6.42 -16.83 4.08
C ARG A 132 -7.10 -18.09 3.58
N CYS A 133 -6.54 -18.69 2.54
CA CYS A 133 -6.97 -19.96 2.00
C CYS A 133 -6.35 -21.10 2.83
N PRO A 134 -7.14 -22.09 3.27
CA PRO A 134 -6.62 -23.26 3.96
C PRO A 134 -5.61 -24.06 3.10
N PRO A 135 -4.82 -24.94 3.72
CA PRO A 135 -3.89 -25.80 3.01
C PRO A 135 -4.60 -26.64 1.94
N ASN A 136 -4.00 -26.75 0.75
CA ASN A 136 -4.55 -27.46 -0.41
C ASN A 136 -5.89 -26.92 -0.96
N GLU A 137 -6.38 -25.78 -0.46
CA GLU A 137 -7.62 -25.15 -0.91
C GLU A 137 -7.30 -23.82 -1.60
N LYS A 138 -6.61 -23.87 -2.75
CA LYS A 138 -6.41 -22.70 -3.62
C LYS A 138 -7.49 -22.68 -4.71
N PRO A 139 -8.63 -22.00 -4.50
CA PRO A 139 -9.66 -21.91 -5.53
C PRO A 139 -9.06 -21.23 -6.77
N GLU A 140 -9.31 -21.78 -7.95
CA GLU A 140 -8.72 -21.23 -9.18
C GLU A 140 -9.14 -19.78 -9.40
N SER A 141 -10.44 -19.49 -9.28
CA SER A 141 -11.01 -18.17 -9.53
C SER A 141 -11.70 -17.55 -8.33
N ASP A 142 -12.40 -18.33 -7.51
CA ASP A 142 -13.19 -17.77 -6.42
C ASP A 142 -12.42 -17.73 -5.11
N ILE A 143 -11.52 -16.74 -4.97
CA ILE A 143 -10.87 -16.49 -3.68
C ILE A 143 -11.90 -16.16 -2.59
N GLU A 144 -13.18 -15.94 -2.93
CA GLU A 144 -14.22 -15.69 -1.95
C GLU A 144 -14.56 -16.91 -1.09
N ALA A 145 -14.26 -18.10 -1.58
CA ALA A 145 -14.31 -19.35 -0.83
C ALA A 145 -13.32 -19.36 0.35
N CYS A 146 -12.24 -18.58 0.28
CA CYS A 146 -11.29 -18.45 1.39
C CYS A 146 -11.80 -17.43 2.42
N PRO A 147 -11.76 -17.75 3.73
CA PRO A 147 -12.11 -16.81 4.78
C PRO A 147 -11.31 -15.49 4.68
N ALA A 148 -12.01 -14.36 4.83
CA ALA A 148 -11.34 -13.09 5.03
C ALA A 148 -10.57 -13.12 6.37
N LEU A 149 -9.34 -12.60 6.38
CA LEU A 149 -8.51 -12.57 7.59
C LEU A 149 -9.16 -11.79 8.72
N ARG A 150 -9.99 -10.80 8.37
CA ARG A 150 -10.89 -10.12 9.29
C ARG A 150 -12.26 -9.96 8.62
N PRO A 151 -13.38 -9.98 9.37
CA PRO A 151 -14.71 -9.80 8.78
C PRO A 151 -14.85 -8.52 7.95
N GLU A 152 -14.25 -7.44 8.42
CA GLU A 152 -14.19 -6.18 7.70
C GLU A 152 -13.41 -6.30 6.39
N TRP A 153 -12.41 -7.17 6.26
CA TRP A 153 -11.57 -7.33 5.06
C TRP A 153 -12.16 -8.22 3.96
N ARG A 154 -13.47 -8.45 3.99
CA ARG A 154 -14.22 -8.84 2.77
C ARG A 154 -14.00 -7.77 1.70
N TRP A 155 -14.38 -8.01 0.45
CA TRP A 155 -14.25 -7.00 -0.61
C TRP A 155 -14.79 -5.65 -0.13
N MET A 156 -13.88 -4.73 0.19
CA MET A 156 -14.19 -3.43 0.75
C MET A 156 -13.91 -2.38 -0.31
N PRO A 157 -14.81 -1.41 -0.51
CA PRO A 157 -14.54 -0.30 -1.39
C PRO A 157 -13.33 0.48 -0.86
N TYR A 158 -12.39 0.79 -1.73
CA TYR A 158 -11.20 1.54 -1.38
C TYR A 158 -10.86 2.59 -2.45
N PRO A 159 -11.04 3.89 -2.15
CA PRO A 159 -10.96 4.97 -3.15
C PRO A 159 -9.61 5.14 -3.85
N ARG A 160 -8.55 4.49 -3.37
CA ARG A 160 -7.21 4.58 -3.97
C ARG A 160 -6.90 3.47 -4.95
N VAL A 161 -7.77 2.48 -5.11
CA VAL A 161 -7.65 1.57 -6.24
C VAL A 161 -7.88 2.39 -7.51
N LEU A 162 -6.87 2.45 -8.37
CA LEU A 162 -6.95 3.17 -9.63
C LEU A 162 -7.78 2.39 -10.63
N LEU A 163 -8.45 3.12 -11.52
CA LEU A 163 -9.35 2.59 -12.53
C LEU A 163 -8.62 1.75 -13.59
N PRO A 164 -9.34 0.91 -14.36
CA PRO A 164 -8.79 0.27 -15.54
C PRO A 164 -8.09 1.28 -16.47
N GLY A 165 -6.90 0.95 -16.94
CA GLY A 165 -6.00 1.83 -17.69
C GLY A 165 -4.83 2.39 -16.88
N ASP A 166 -4.96 2.44 -15.55
CA ASP A 166 -3.91 2.90 -14.64
C ASP A 166 -3.24 1.73 -13.89
N SER A 167 -1.97 1.92 -13.51
CA SER A 167 -1.20 0.90 -12.79
C SER A 167 -1.43 0.99 -11.29
N ASN A 168 -1.85 -0.11 -10.67
CA ASN A 168 -1.89 -0.26 -9.22
C ASN A 168 -0.64 -0.99 -8.72
N THR A 169 -0.19 -0.66 -7.50
CA THR A 169 0.98 -1.27 -6.85
C THR A 169 0.59 -1.83 -5.49
N ILE A 170 0.76 -3.14 -5.31
CA ILE A 170 0.66 -3.82 -4.02
C ILE A 170 2.07 -3.96 -3.44
N THR A 171 2.27 -3.43 -2.24
CA THR A 171 3.53 -3.57 -1.50
C THR A 171 3.27 -4.30 -0.20
N LEU A 172 4.01 -5.38 0.05
CA LEU A 172 3.99 -6.15 1.29
C LEU A 172 5.32 -5.95 2.00
N HIS A 173 5.29 -5.33 3.18
CA HIS A 173 6.49 -5.09 3.97
C HIS A 173 6.41 -5.85 5.29
N ARG A 174 7.41 -6.70 5.55
CA ARG A 174 7.53 -7.37 6.84
C ARG A 174 8.21 -6.47 7.85
N GLU A 175 7.53 -6.23 8.97
CA GLU A 175 8.06 -5.46 10.10
C GLU A 175 8.87 -6.34 11.05
N PRO A 176 9.73 -5.76 11.91
CA PRO A 176 10.46 -6.52 12.92
C PRO A 176 9.58 -7.30 13.91
N SER A 177 8.31 -6.93 14.06
CA SER A 177 7.33 -7.69 14.86
C SER A 177 6.97 -9.05 14.23
N GLY A 178 7.28 -9.23 12.93
CA GLY A 178 6.87 -10.37 12.12
C GLY A 178 5.61 -10.12 11.29
N ASP A 179 4.88 -9.03 11.54
CA ASP A 179 3.68 -8.68 10.79
C ASP A 179 3.99 -8.24 9.37
N ILE A 180 3.12 -8.59 8.42
CA ILE A 180 3.16 -8.06 7.05
C ILE A 180 2.22 -6.88 6.95
N ARG A 181 2.79 -5.70 6.73
CA ARG A 181 2.08 -4.47 6.42
C ARG A 181 1.75 -4.41 4.93
N PHE A 182 0.46 -4.39 4.62
CA PHE A 182 -0.06 -4.22 3.28
C PHE A 182 -0.20 -2.74 2.93
N ARG A 183 0.36 -2.36 1.79
CA ARG A 183 0.15 -1.06 1.17
C ARG A 183 -0.38 -1.21 -0.25
N LEU A 184 -1.25 -0.28 -0.62
CA LEU A 184 -1.73 -0.11 -1.98
C LEU A 184 -1.44 1.31 -2.44
N ASN A 185 -0.71 1.44 -3.56
CA ASN A 185 -0.33 2.73 -4.13
C ASN A 185 0.36 3.65 -3.09
N GLY A 186 1.17 3.05 -2.21
CA GLY A 186 1.88 3.73 -1.12
C GLY A 186 1.08 3.96 0.17
N GLU A 187 -0.24 3.76 0.17
CA GLU A 187 -1.10 3.96 1.35
C GLU A 187 -1.20 2.69 2.20
N ILE A 188 -1.12 2.82 3.53
CA ILE A 188 -1.17 1.69 4.47
C ILE A 188 -2.61 1.25 4.68
N LEU A 189 -2.90 -0.03 4.39
CA LEU A 189 -4.23 -0.63 4.54
C LEU A 189 -4.37 -1.43 5.83
N GLY A 190 -3.31 -2.07 6.30
CA GLY A 190 -3.35 -2.88 7.51
C GLY A 190 -2.13 -3.76 7.68
N ALA A 191 -2.14 -4.55 8.75
CA ALA A 191 -1.11 -5.53 9.04
C ALA A 191 -1.75 -6.88 9.37
N ALA A 192 -1.21 -7.95 8.79
CA ALA A 192 -1.62 -9.31 9.05
C ALA A 192 -0.42 -10.15 9.51
N PRO A 193 -0.58 -11.01 10.52
CA PRO A 193 0.48 -11.94 10.89
C PRO A 193 0.61 -12.96 9.77
N VAL A 194 1.82 -13.06 9.21
CA VAL A 194 2.19 -14.12 8.27
C VAL A 194 3.45 -14.76 8.82
N ASP A 195 3.35 -16.05 9.13
CA ASP A 195 4.46 -16.78 9.71
C ASP A 195 5.58 -16.94 8.69
N ARG A 196 6.81 -16.63 9.15
CA ARG A 196 8.14 -16.85 8.56
C ARG A 196 8.28 -16.80 7.02
N ASP A 197 9.39 -17.33 6.52
CA ASP A 197 9.84 -17.38 5.13
C ASP A 197 8.92 -18.24 4.28
N GLY A 198 8.85 -17.95 2.97
CA GLY A 198 7.88 -18.64 2.13
C GLY A 198 8.00 -18.37 0.65
N ALA A 199 7.29 -19.22 -0.09
CA ALA A 199 7.00 -19.00 -1.50
C ALA A 199 5.94 -17.91 -1.65
N TRP A 200 6.01 -17.13 -2.71
CA TRP A 200 5.04 -16.09 -3.01
C TRP A 200 4.84 -15.96 -4.50
N GLY A 201 3.81 -15.23 -4.89
CA GLY A 201 3.50 -15.04 -6.27
C GLY A 201 2.31 -14.11 -6.49
N VAL A 202 1.76 -14.20 -7.68
CA VAL A 202 0.58 -13.44 -8.07
C VAL A 202 -0.60 -14.35 -8.37
N TRP A 203 -1.79 -13.82 -8.17
CA TRP A 203 -3.05 -14.43 -8.56
C TRP A 203 -3.82 -13.42 -9.40
N ALA A 204 -4.62 -13.92 -10.33
CA ALA A 204 -5.53 -13.09 -11.11
C ALA A 204 -6.78 -13.87 -11.51
N ARG A 205 -7.85 -13.11 -11.74
CA ARG A 205 -9.15 -13.58 -12.21
C ARG A 205 -9.66 -12.67 -13.31
N GLY A 206 -10.29 -13.26 -14.33
CA GLY A 206 -11.09 -12.56 -15.30
C GLY A 206 -12.30 -11.86 -14.69
N GLY A 207 -13.05 -11.14 -15.52
CA GLY A 207 -14.31 -10.54 -15.11
C GLY A 207 -15.37 -11.55 -14.72
N ARG A 208 -16.46 -11.04 -14.15
CA ARG A 208 -17.69 -11.79 -13.92
C ARG A 208 -18.40 -12.06 -15.23
N ASP A 209 -18.49 -11.04 -16.08
CA ASP A 209 -19.33 -11.07 -17.28
C ASP A 209 -18.48 -11.14 -18.55
N HIS A 210 -17.29 -10.54 -18.56
CA HIS A 210 -16.41 -10.51 -19.72
C HIS A 210 -14.96 -10.90 -19.38
N ALA A 211 -14.17 -11.17 -20.43
CA ALA A 211 -12.75 -11.42 -20.28
C ALA A 211 -12.01 -10.20 -19.72
N ALA A 212 -10.83 -10.44 -19.15
CA ALA A 212 -9.94 -9.40 -18.66
C ALA A 212 -8.53 -9.57 -19.21
N VAL A 213 -7.87 -8.44 -19.45
CA VAL A 213 -6.47 -8.35 -19.84
C VAL A 213 -5.72 -7.63 -18.74
N ILE A 214 -4.77 -8.32 -18.11
CA ILE A 214 -3.97 -7.79 -16.99
C ILE A 214 -2.51 -7.82 -17.42
N THR A 215 -1.84 -6.68 -17.30
CA THR A 215 -0.41 -6.53 -17.54
C THR A 215 0.30 -6.39 -16.21
N PHE A 216 1.14 -7.36 -15.86
CA PHE A 216 2.09 -7.24 -14.76
C PHE A 216 3.32 -6.51 -15.27
N GLU A 217 3.62 -5.37 -14.69
CA GLU A 217 4.65 -4.44 -15.17
C GLU A 217 5.96 -4.61 -14.42
N ARG A 218 5.89 -5.04 -13.16
CA ARG A 218 7.04 -5.30 -12.30
C ARG A 218 6.66 -6.18 -11.12
N ALA A 219 7.53 -7.08 -10.73
CA ALA A 219 7.54 -7.70 -9.41
C ALA A 219 8.97 -7.70 -8.86
N THR A 220 9.16 -7.23 -7.63
CA THR A 220 10.49 -7.13 -6.99
C THR A 220 10.44 -7.60 -5.55
N LEU A 221 11.61 -8.03 -5.06
CA LEU A 221 11.84 -8.37 -3.67
C LEU A 221 13.11 -7.68 -3.18
N ARG A 222 13.00 -7.06 -2.00
CA ARG A 222 14.07 -6.36 -1.32
C ARG A 222 14.20 -6.86 0.11
N VAL A 223 15.43 -6.87 0.62
CA VAL A 223 15.73 -7.38 1.97
C VAL A 223 16.67 -6.41 2.68
N LYS A 224 16.62 -6.41 4.00
CA LYS A 224 17.51 -5.60 4.83
C LYS A 224 18.74 -6.36 5.27
#